data_AF-A0A961TCW4-F1
#
_entry.id   AF-A0A961TCW4-F1
#
_cell.length_a   1.000
_cell.length_b   1.000
_cell.length_c   1.000
_cell.angle_alpha   90.00
_cell.angle_beta   90.00
_cell.angle_gamma   90.00
#
_symmetry.space_group_name_H-M   'P 1'
#
loop_
_entity.id
_entity.type
_entity.pdbx_description
1 polymer ?
#
loop_
_entity_poly.entity_id
_entity_poly.type
_entity_poly.pdbx_seq_one_letter_code
_entity_poly.pdbx_strand_id
1 'polypeptide(L)' 'LSAPLGVHAVLGNHDWWEDKTAQRNGHGPTFVHEALDKAGIPVYDNRAIRLAKDGKPFWLAGLGDQLAFLPSKA' A
#
# COMPACT_ATOMS: atom_id res chain seq x y z
N LEU A 1 6.97 21.29 -4.66
CA LEU A 1 6.16 20.43 -5.56
C LEU A 1 4.71 20.44 -5.07
N SER A 2 3.72 20.35 -5.95
CA SER A 2 2.29 20.22 -5.59
C SER A 2 1.72 18.93 -6.19
N ALA A 3 0.93 18.18 -5.41
CA ALA A 3 0.29 16.92 -5.81
C ALA A 3 -1.25 17.09 -5.79
N PRO A 4 -1.85 17.73 -6.81
CA PRO A 4 -3.26 18.15 -6.78
C PRO A 4 -4.27 17.00 -6.79
N LEU A 5 -3.85 15.79 -7.15
CA LEU A 5 -4.69 14.58 -7.06
C LEU A 5 -4.38 13.75 -5.82
N GLY A 6 -3.50 14.23 -4.94
CA GLY A 6 -3.03 13.52 -3.76
C GLY A 6 -1.74 12.74 -4.00
N VAL A 7 -1.21 12.22 -2.90
CA VAL A 7 -0.12 11.23 -2.89
C VAL A 7 -0.75 9.88 -2.62
N HIS A 8 -0.26 8.85 -3.30
CA HIS A 8 -0.86 7.53 -3.35
C HIS A 8 0.25 6.49 -3.24
N ALA A 9 0.02 5.43 -2.48
CA ALA A 9 1.03 4.43 -2.21
C ALA A 9 0.56 3.01 -2.48
N VAL A 10 1.52 2.15 -2.78
CA VAL A 10 1.46 0.70 -2.67
C VAL A 10 2.69 0.27 -1.88
N LEU A 11 2.61 -0.85 -1.18
CA LEU A 11 3.75 -1.39 -0.46
C LEU A 11 4.50 -2.40 -1.33
N GLY A 12 5.82 -2.34 -1.29
CA GLY A 12 6.67 -3.41 -1.81
C GLY A 12 6.90 -4.51 -0.78
N ASN A 13 7.50 -5.62 -1.20
CA ASN A 13 7.90 -6.71 -0.32
C ASN A 13 8.72 -6.24 0.90
N HIS A 14 9.61 -5.26 0.75
CA HIS A 14 10.44 -4.79 1.85
C HIS A 14 9.65 -4.08 2.95
N ASP A 15 8.60 -3.32 2.59
CA ASP A 15 7.71 -2.69 3.57
C ASP A 15 6.94 -3.72 4.42
N TRP A 16 6.76 -4.93 3.89
CA TRP A 16 6.23 -6.08 4.61
C TRP A 16 7.29 -6.82 5.40
N TRP A 17 8.47 -7.05 4.83
CA TRP A 17 9.54 -7.86 5.44
C TRP A 17 10.14 -7.19 6.68
N GLU A 18 10.17 -5.86 6.73
CA GLU A 18 10.64 -5.12 7.90
C GLU A 18 9.70 -5.27 9.11
N ASP A 19 8.42 -5.53 8.89
CA ASP A 19 7.45 -5.71 9.98
C ASP A 19 7.41 -7.15 10.49
N LYS A 20 8.23 -7.43 11.50
CA LYS A 20 8.28 -8.74 12.17
C LYS A 20 6.94 -9.19 12.75
N THR A 21 6.05 -8.28 13.13
CA THR A 21 4.73 -8.65 13.66
C THR A 21 3.81 -9.06 12.52
N ALA A 22 3.75 -8.30 11.43
CA ALA A 22 2.98 -8.67 10.25
C ALA A 22 3.51 -9.98 9.61
N GLN A 23 4.84 -10.16 9.53
CA GLN A 23 5.46 -11.41 9.10
C GLN A 23 5.02 -12.60 9.96
N ARG A 24 5.05 -12.45 11.29
CA ARG A 24 4.64 -13.51 12.22
C ARG A 24 3.15 -13.82 12.12
N ASN A 25 2.31 -12.79 11.94
CA ASN A 25 0.86 -12.95 11.89
C ASN A 25 0.37 -13.48 10.53
N GLY A 26 1.18 -13.36 9.47
CA GLY A 26 0.78 -13.73 8.11
C GLY A 26 -0.29 -12.81 7.52
N HIS A 27 -0.52 -11.64 8.13
CA HIS A 27 -1.41 -10.60 7.63
C HIS A 27 -1.01 -9.23 8.20
N GLY A 28 -1.40 -8.18 7.47
CA GLY A 28 -1.23 -6.78 7.88
C GLY A 28 -2.41 -6.26 8.73
N PRO A 29 -2.46 -4.95 9.00
CA PRO A 29 -1.56 -3.91 8.48
C PRO A 29 -0.14 -4.00 9.03
N THR A 30 0.83 -3.50 8.26
CA THR A 30 2.23 -3.30 8.72
C THR A 30 2.39 -1.92 9.35
N PHE A 31 3.47 -1.68 10.09
CA PHE A 31 3.78 -0.35 10.61
C PHE A 31 3.94 0.70 9.50
N VAL A 32 4.29 0.30 8.28
CA VAL A 32 4.37 1.20 7.11
C VAL A 32 2.97 1.63 6.66
N HIS A 33 1.99 0.71 6.67
CA HIS A 33 0.59 1.08 6.43
C HIS A 33 0.14 2.13 7.44
N GLU A 34 0.40 1.89 8.73
CA GLU A 34 0.01 2.82 9.79
C GLU A 34 0.72 4.17 9.67
N ALA A 35 2.01 4.18 9.29
CA ALA A 35 2.78 5.41 9.13
C ALA A 35 2.25 6.25 7.95
N LEU A 36 1.93 5.61 6.83
CA LEU A 36 1.36 6.28 5.66
C LEU A 36 -0.06 6.79 5.94
N ASP A 37 -0.88 6.00 6.64
CA ASP A 37 -2.22 6.43 7.06
C ASP A 37 -2.17 7.66 7.99
N LYS A 38 -1.27 7.65 8.99
CA LYS A 38 -1.03 8.82 9.86
C LYS A 38 -0.55 10.06 9.09
N ALA A 39 0.14 9.87 7.96
CA ALA A 39 0.56 10.95 7.07
C ALA A 39 -0.54 11.37 6.07
N GLY A 40 -1.71 10.74 6.09
CA GLY A 40 -2.81 11.00 5.14
C GLY A 40 -2.55 10.46 3.73
N ILE A 41 -1.65 9.48 3.59
CA ILE A 41 -1.31 8.84 2.31
C ILE A 41 -2.05 7.51 2.21
N PRO A 42 -3.08 7.38 1.35
CA PRO A 42 -3.77 6.11 1.17
C PRO A 42 -2.86 5.07 0.52
N VAL A 43 -2.87 3.87 1.11
CA VAL A 43 -2.26 2.65 0.57
C VAL A 43 -3.33 1.82 -0.14
N TYR A 44 -3.01 1.28 -1.31
CA TYR A 44 -3.95 0.48 -2.12
C TYR A 44 -3.49 -0.97 -2.26
N ASP A 45 -3.89 -1.84 -1.34
CA ASP A 45 -3.65 -3.28 -1.45
C ASP A 45 -4.79 -3.96 -2.21
N ASN A 46 -4.53 -4.34 -3.47
CA ASN A 46 -5.49 -5.01 -4.35
C ASN A 46 -6.83 -4.25 -4.45
N ARG A 47 -6.73 -2.91 -4.50
CA ARG A 47 -7.86 -1.99 -4.53
C ARG A 47 -7.68 -0.97 -5.65
N ALA A 48 -8.80 -0.58 -6.25
CA ALA A 48 -8.84 0.52 -7.20
C ALA A 48 -9.79 1.62 -6.73
N ILE A 49 -9.45 2.86 -7.05
CA ILE A 49 -10.32 4.03 -6.89
C ILE A 49 -10.47 4.75 -8.22
N ARG A 50 -11.61 5.41 -8.40
CA ARG A 50 -11.86 6.26 -9.56
C ARG A 50 -11.53 7.70 -9.19
N LEU A 51 -10.65 8.31 -9.98
CA LEU A 51 -10.30 9.72 -9.88
C LEU A 51 -10.77 10.45 -11.13
N ALA A 52 -10.75 11.78 -11.07
CA ALA A 52 -10.99 12.62 -12.23
C ALA A 52 -9.98 13.77 -12.25
N LYS A 53 -9.50 14.10 -13.44
CA LYS A 53 -8.69 15.30 -13.69
C LYS A 53 -9.31 16.07 -14.85
N ASP A 54 -9.62 17.34 -14.64
CA ASP A 54 -10.23 18.21 -15.65
C ASP A 54 -11.51 17.60 -16.26
N GLY A 55 -12.35 17.00 -15.42
CA GLY A 55 -13.58 16.32 -15.82
C GLY A 55 -13.38 14.96 -16.50
N LYS A 56 -12.14 14.52 -16.74
CA LYS A 56 -11.82 13.24 -17.39
C LYS A 56 -11.57 12.16 -16.34
N PRO A 57 -12.41 11.10 -16.28
CA PRO A 57 -12.26 10.05 -15.29
C PRO A 57 -11.17 9.04 -15.66
N PHE A 58 -10.50 8.49 -14.66
CA PHE A 58 -9.59 7.37 -14.80
C PHE A 58 -9.57 6.54 -13.50
N TRP A 59 -9.05 5.31 -13.58
CA TRP A 59 -8.87 4.44 -12.42
C TRP A 59 -7.41 4.44 -11.98
N LEU A 60 -7.19 4.55 -10.68
CA LEU A 60 -5.93 4.26 -10.05
C LEU A 60 -6.07 2.92 -9.32
N ALA A 61 -5.28 1.93 -9.72
CA ALA A 61 -5.27 0.61 -9.11
C ALA A 61 -3.93 0.38 -8.42
N GLY A 62 -3.97 -0.14 -7.20
CA GLY A 62 -2.81 -0.67 -6.50
C GLY A 62 -2.90 -2.18 -6.40
N LEU A 63 -1.77 -2.84 -6.64
CA LEU A 63 -1.60 -4.28 -6.49
C LEU A 63 -0.59 -4.51 -5.37
N GLY A 64 -0.97 -5.34 -4.41
CA GLY A 64 -0.05 -5.73 -3.34
C GLY A 64 1.07 -6.62 -3.86
N ASP A 65 2.22 -6.56 -3.20
CA ASP A 65 3.36 -7.42 -3.55
C ASP A 65 3.01 -8.91 -3.37
N GLN A 66 3.37 -9.75 -4.36
CA GLN A 66 3.11 -11.19 -4.31
C GLN A 66 3.96 -11.92 -3.25
N LEU A 67 5.07 -11.31 -2.82
CA LEU A 67 6.04 -11.83 -1.85
C LEU A 67 5.96 -11.06 -0.52
N ALA A 68 4.75 -10.68 -0.09
CA ALA A 68 4.53 -10.00 1.18
C ALA A 68 5.08 -10.77 2.40
N PHE A 69 4.99 -12.10 2.41
CA PHE A 69 5.49 -12.93 3.51
C PHE A 69 6.72 -13.72 3.09
N LEU A 70 7.74 -13.72 3.96
CA LEU A 70 8.89 -14.60 3.79
C LEU A 70 8.42 -16.06 3.87
N PRO A 71 9.05 -16.97 3.11
CA PRO A 71 8.74 -18.39 3.21
C PRO A 71 8.89 -18.87 4.66
N SER A 72 7.87 -19.53 5.21
CA SER A 72 8.05 -20.28 6.45
C SER A 72 9.11 -21.35 6.21
N LYS A 73 10.08 -21.53 7.11
CA LYS A 73 10.94 -22.71 7.07
C LYS A 73 10.03 -23.95 7.18
N ALA A 74 10.04 -24.77 6.14
CA ALA A 74 9.39 -26.08 6.16
C ALA A 74 10.02 -26.99 7.22
#